data_AF-A0A348V8D6-F1
#
_entry.id   AF-A0A348V8D6-F1
#
_cell.length_a   1.000
_cell.length_b   1.000
_cell.length_c   1.000
_cell.angle_alpha   90.00
_cell.angle_beta   90.00
_cell.angle_gamma   90.00
#
_symmetry.space_group_name_H-M   'P 1'
#
loop_
_entity.id
_entity.type
_entity.pdbx_description
1 polymer ?
#
loop_
_entity_poly.entity_id
_entity_poly.type
_entity_poly.pdbx_seq_one_letter_code
_entity_poly.pdbx_strand_id
1 'polypeptide(L)'
;MNSRQEAWKGFKGEVWRKEINVRDFIMHNYTPYEGDDSFLTSSTERTRKVWDRLTELFREEQAKGVYDAETKYPQQIDTYGPGYIDQENEVIVGLQTDA
;
A
#
# COMPACT_ATOMS: atom_id res chain seq x y z
N MET A 1 -6.40 -9.28 26.53
CA MET A 1 -7.37 -8.31 25.98
C MET A 1 -7.75 -8.75 24.58
N ASN A 2 -9.03 -8.67 24.21
CA ASN A 2 -9.52 -9.10 22.90
C ASN A 2 -9.10 -8.04 21.85
N SER A 3 -8.03 -8.30 21.10
CA SER A 3 -7.38 -7.33 20.18
C SER A 3 -8.33 -6.69 19.15
N ARG A 4 -9.40 -7.39 18.77
CA ARG A 4 -10.47 -6.87 17.90
C ARG A 4 -11.15 -5.60 18.42
N GLN A 5 -11.31 -5.47 19.74
CA GLN A 5 -11.98 -4.30 20.32
C GLN A 5 -11.10 -3.05 20.33
N GLU A 6 -9.77 -3.21 20.33
CA GLU A 6 -8.83 -2.08 20.25
C GLU A 6 -8.80 -1.48 18.84
N ALA A 7 -8.74 -2.32 17.81
CA ALA A 7 -8.72 -1.87 16.41
C ALA A 7 -10.02 -1.15 16.00
N TRP A 8 -11.14 -1.41 16.69
CA TRP A 8 -12.44 -0.79 16.40
C TRP A 8 -12.78 0.43 17.26
N LYS A 9 -11.87 0.83 18.15
CA LYS A 9 -12.09 1.92 19.09
C LYS A 9 -12.41 3.22 18.34
N GLY A 10 -13.55 3.83 18.68
CA GLY A 10 -13.99 5.10 18.10
C GLY A 10 -14.81 4.98 16.82
N PHE A 11 -14.82 3.82 16.16
CA PHE A 11 -15.72 3.59 15.02
C PHE A 11 -17.16 3.40 15.50
N LYS A 12 -18.11 3.91 14.71
CA LYS A 12 -19.57 3.85 14.88
C LYS A 12 -20.17 2.71 14.06
N GLY A 13 -21.41 2.35 14.36
CA GLY A 13 -22.17 1.31 13.64
C GLY A 13 -22.09 -0.07 14.29
N GLU A 14 -23.13 -0.89 14.09
CA GLU A 14 -23.31 -2.18 14.76
C GLU A 14 -23.43 -3.36 13.78
N VAL A 15 -23.86 -3.14 12.54
CA VAL A 15 -24.10 -4.22 11.57
C VAL A 15 -22.76 -4.76 11.05
N TRP A 16 -21.86 -3.89 10.59
CA TRP A 16 -20.52 -4.29 10.14
C TRP A 16 -19.66 -5.02 11.19
N ARG A 17 -20.02 -4.91 12.47
CA ARG A 17 -19.34 -5.64 13.56
C ARG A 17 -19.81 -7.09 13.70
N LYS A 18 -20.99 -7.39 13.16
CA LYS A 18 -21.65 -8.70 13.25
C LYS A 18 -21.56 -9.49 11.94
N GLU A 19 -21.38 -8.81 10.82
CA GLU A 19 -21.23 -9.39 9.48
C GLU A 19 -20.18 -8.67 8.64
N ILE A 20 -19.68 -9.31 7.59
CA ILE A 20 -18.77 -8.68 6.63
C ILE A 20 -19.57 -7.67 5.81
N ASN A 21 -19.54 -6.41 6.24
CA ASN A 21 -20.26 -5.32 5.58
C ASN A 21 -19.44 -4.03 5.55
N VAL A 22 -18.51 -3.95 4.59
CA VAL A 22 -17.62 -2.81 4.42
C VAL A 22 -18.40 -1.53 4.08
N ARG A 23 -19.53 -1.64 3.38
CA ARG A 23 -20.39 -0.50 3.05
C ARG A 23 -20.95 0.15 4.31
N ASP A 24 -21.53 -0.64 5.21
CA ASP A 24 -22.08 -0.14 6.48
C ASP A 24 -20.99 0.52 7.35
N PHE A 25 -19.79 -0.06 7.38
CA PHE A 25 -18.64 0.53 8.05
C PHE A 25 -18.31 1.92 7.49
N ILE A 26 -18.12 2.03 6.17
CA ILE A 26 -17.75 3.30 5.54
C ILE A 26 -18.81 4.34 5.83
N MET A 27 -20.10 4.05 5.58
CA MET A 27 -21.20 5.00 5.75
C MET A 27 -21.31 5.58 7.16
N HIS A 28 -20.96 4.81 8.20
CA HIS A 28 -20.99 5.28 9.59
C HIS A 28 -19.74 6.04 10.04
N ASN A 29 -18.63 5.93 9.30
CA ASN A 29 -17.31 6.32 9.81
C ASN A 29 -16.51 7.28 8.92
N TYR A 30 -16.91 7.50 7.67
CA TYR A 30 -16.27 8.51 6.84
C TYR A 30 -16.75 9.92 7.23
N THR A 31 -15.87 10.90 7.05
CA THR A 31 -16.20 12.32 7.15
C THR A 31 -16.17 12.88 5.73
N PRO A 32 -17.31 13.28 5.14
CA PRO A 32 -17.32 14.02 3.90
C PRO A 32 -16.42 15.25 4.01
N TYR A 33 -15.59 15.49 3.00
CA TYR A 33 -14.75 16.68 2.91
C TYR A 33 -15.15 17.46 1.65
N GLU A 34 -15.64 18.68 1.86
CA GLU A 34 -16.11 19.61 0.81
C GLU A 34 -15.22 20.85 0.68
N GLY A 35 -14.03 20.83 1.31
CA GLY A 35 -13.03 21.88 1.22
C GLY A 35 -12.18 21.79 -0.06
N ASP A 36 -11.05 22.49 -0.08
CA ASP A 36 -10.12 22.55 -1.21
C ASP A 36 -8.80 21.81 -0.93
N ASP A 37 -7.79 22.02 -1.77
CA ASP A 37 -6.49 21.35 -1.69
C ASP A 37 -5.50 22.03 -0.75
N SER A 38 -5.89 23.08 -0.01
CA SER A 38 -4.97 23.85 0.82
C SER A 38 -4.35 23.06 1.97
N PHE A 39 -4.94 21.93 2.36
CA PHE A 39 -4.43 21.04 3.42
C PHE A 39 -3.35 20.06 2.92
N LEU A 40 -3.15 19.95 1.60
CA LEU A 40 -2.18 19.02 1.02
C LEU A 40 -0.75 19.34 1.48
N THR A 41 0.01 18.29 1.73
CA THR A 41 1.43 18.39 2.11
C THR A 41 2.32 17.82 1.01
N SER A 42 3.55 18.35 0.93
CA SER A 42 4.55 17.86 -0.02
C SER A 42 5.07 16.47 0.36
N SER A 43 5.67 15.78 -0.61
CA SER A 43 6.30 14.48 -0.38
C SER A 43 7.36 14.53 0.73
N THR A 44 7.52 13.43 1.45
CA THR A 44 8.59 13.27 2.43
C THR A 44 9.92 12.98 1.73
N GLU A 45 11.03 13.12 2.45
CA GLU A 45 12.35 12.70 1.93
C GLU A 45 12.40 11.20 1.62
N ARG A 46 11.80 10.36 2.50
CA ARG A 46 11.67 8.92 2.28
C ARG A 46 10.94 8.61 0.97
N THR A 47 9.83 9.30 0.71
CA THR A 47 9.08 9.16 -0.55
C THR A 47 9.94 9.52 -1.76
N ARG A 48 10.69 10.63 -1.70
CA ARG A 48 11.58 11.03 -2.80
C ARG A 48 12.68 10.01 -3.05
N LYS A 49 13.31 9.47 -2.00
CA LYS A 49 14.36 8.43 -2.14
C LYS A 49 13.86 7.18 -2.86
N VAL A 50 12.70 6.65 -2.45
CA VAL A 50 12.06 5.50 -3.12
C VAL A 50 11.75 5.84 -4.58
N TRP A 51 11.22 7.03 -4.85
CA TRP A 51 10.85 7.46 -6.20
C TRP A 51 12.08 7.69 -7.11
N ASP A 52 13.15 8.26 -6.59
CA ASP A 52 14.40 8.48 -7.32
C ASP A 52 15.01 7.12 -7.71
N ARG A 53 15.00 6.14 -6.79
CA ARG A 53 15.46 4.78 -7.08
C ARG A 53 14.62 4.12 -8.18
N LEU A 54 13.30 4.18 -8.10
CA LEU A 54 12.39 3.66 -9.13
C LEU A 54 12.59 4.34 -10.48
N THR A 55 12.80 5.66 -10.49
CA THR A 55 12.94 6.42 -11.73
C THR A 55 14.17 5.99 -12.53
N GLU A 56 15.27 5.62 -11.87
CA GLU A 56 16.43 5.03 -12.56
C GLU A 56 16.12 3.65 -13.15
N LEU A 57 15.35 2.81 -12.44
CA LEU A 57 14.93 1.50 -12.95
C LEU A 57 14.06 1.62 -14.22
N PHE A 58 13.17 2.62 -14.27
CA PHE A 58 12.37 2.89 -15.48
C PHE A 58 13.23 3.29 -16.68
N ARG A 59 14.32 4.03 -16.47
CA ARG A 59 15.25 4.37 -17.57
C ARG A 59 15.93 3.13 -18.12
N GLU A 60 16.33 2.21 -17.25
CA GLU A 60 16.89 0.93 -17.66
C GLU A 60 15.87 0.06 -18.40
N GLU A 61 14.65 -0.03 -17.86
CA GLU A 61 13.56 -0.78 -18.49
C GLU A 61 13.26 -0.25 -19.89
N GLN A 62 13.16 1.07 -20.06
CA GLN A 62 12.91 1.69 -21.36
C GLN A 62 13.97 1.32 -22.40
N ALA A 63 15.23 1.16 -21.98
CA ALA A 63 16.31 0.72 -22.87
C ALA A 63 16.26 -0.78 -23.21
N LYS A 64 15.78 -1.62 -22.29
CA LYS A 64 15.73 -3.09 -22.41
C LYS A 64 14.40 -3.61 -22.99
N GLY A 65 13.33 -2.84 -22.89
CA GLY A 65 11.94 -3.22 -23.18
C GLY A 65 11.22 -3.86 -21.98
N VAL A 66 11.86 -4.83 -21.32
CA VAL A 66 11.41 -5.42 -20.05
C VAL A 66 12.58 -5.35 -19.07
N TYR A 67 12.33 -4.90 -17.84
CA TYR A 67 13.41 -4.80 -16.84
C TYR A 67 13.92 -6.19 -16.43
N ASP A 68 13.01 -7.03 -15.92
CA ASP A 68 13.23 -8.43 -15.57
C ASP A 68 11.89 -9.18 -15.50
N ALA A 69 11.91 -10.50 -15.66
CA ALA A 69 10.73 -11.34 -15.53
C ALA A 69 11.10 -12.72 -14.97
N GLU A 70 10.32 -13.21 -13.99
CA GLU A 70 10.48 -14.58 -13.52
C GLU A 70 10.08 -15.58 -14.63
N THR A 71 10.87 -16.64 -14.76
CA THR A 71 10.73 -17.69 -15.79
C THR A 71 10.78 -19.11 -15.26
N LYS A 72 11.14 -19.30 -13.99
CA LYS A 72 11.40 -20.59 -13.35
C LYS A 72 10.22 -21.07 -12.50
N TYR A 73 9.51 -20.16 -11.84
CA TYR A 73 8.46 -20.49 -10.89
C TYR A 73 7.09 -19.98 -11.33
N PRO A 74 6.02 -20.79 -11.24
CA PRO A 74 4.67 -20.32 -11.47
C PRO A 74 4.21 -19.43 -10.30
N GLN A 75 3.57 -18.31 -10.62
CA GLN A 75 3.12 -17.34 -9.63
C GLN A 75 1.95 -17.87 -8.77
N GLN A 76 2.13 -17.79 -7.46
CA GLN A 76 1.16 -18.04 -6.39
C GLN A 76 1.31 -16.96 -5.29
N ILE A 77 0.49 -17.02 -4.25
CA ILE A 77 0.47 -16.02 -3.17
C ILE A 77 1.78 -16.00 -2.37
N ASP A 78 2.47 -17.14 -2.27
CA ASP A 78 3.65 -17.37 -1.42
C ASP A 78 4.87 -17.88 -2.21
N THR A 79 4.88 -17.72 -3.54
CA THR A 79 5.98 -18.20 -4.40
C THR A 79 7.31 -17.51 -4.11
N TYR A 80 7.28 -16.20 -3.83
CA TYR A 80 8.47 -15.37 -3.70
C TYR A 80 8.67 -14.90 -2.26
N GLY A 81 9.92 -14.56 -1.94
CA GLY A 81 10.24 -13.83 -0.72
C GLY A 81 9.72 -12.38 -0.73
N PRO A 82 10.03 -11.61 0.32
CA PRO A 82 9.72 -10.19 0.35
C PRO A 82 10.65 -9.41 -0.59
N GLY A 83 10.09 -8.66 -1.54
CA GLY A 83 10.81 -7.70 -2.38
C GLY A 83 10.71 -6.26 -1.85
N TYR A 84 11.71 -5.44 -2.17
CA TYR A 84 11.82 -4.05 -1.70
C TYR A 84 12.48 -3.16 -2.75
N ILE A 85 11.99 -1.92 -2.88
CA ILE A 85 12.68 -0.92 -3.70
C ILE A 85 13.84 -0.29 -2.90
N ASP A 86 13.54 0.07 -1.65
CA ASP A 86 14.43 0.72 -0.69
C ASP A 86 13.84 0.52 0.71
N GLN A 87 14.16 -0.65 1.28
CA GLN A 87 13.54 -1.17 2.52
C GLN A 87 13.61 -0.19 3.70
N GLU A 88 14.67 0.61 3.78
CA GLU A 88 14.84 1.59 4.87
C GLU A 88 13.88 2.78 4.72
N ASN A 89 13.51 3.14 3.48
CA ASN A 89 12.70 4.31 3.18
C ASN A 89 11.21 3.96 2.99
N GLU A 90 10.83 2.70 2.78
CA GLU A 90 9.43 2.27 2.60
C GLU A 90 8.62 2.27 3.91
N VAL A 91 7.43 2.88 3.90
CA VAL A 91 6.47 2.85 5.02
C VAL A 91 5.43 1.75 4.82
N ILE A 92 5.03 1.55 3.56
CA ILE A 92 4.15 0.49 3.10
C ILE A 92 4.98 -0.38 2.15
N VAL A 93 4.91 -1.70 2.32
CA VAL A 93 5.75 -2.67 1.60
C VAL A 93 4.89 -3.64 0.80
N GLY A 94 5.49 -4.30 -0.18
CA GLY A 94 4.89 -5.37 -0.95
C GLY A 94 5.16 -5.23 -2.44
N LEU A 95 5.93 -6.16 -3.01
CA LEU A 95 6.14 -6.34 -4.44
C LEU A 95 5.61 -7.70 -4.89
N GLN A 96 5.39 -7.85 -6.20
CA GLN A 96 4.86 -9.09 -6.78
C GLN A 96 5.88 -10.24 -6.80
N THR A 97 7.17 -9.91 -6.81
CA THR A 97 8.33 -10.81 -6.74
C THR A 97 9.30 -10.32 -5.67
N ASP A 98 10.38 -11.05 -5.43
CA ASP A 98 11.41 -10.78 -4.42
C ASP A 98 12.62 -9.97 -4.94
N ALA A 99 12.41 -9.27 -6.07
CA ALA A 99 13.39 -8.36 -6.65
C ALA A 99 13.66 -7.13 -5.77
#